data_AF-A0A831X088-F1
#
_entry.id   AF-A0A831X088-F1
#
_cell.length_a   1.000
_cell.length_b   1.000
_cell.length_c   1.000
_cell.angle_alpha   90.00
_cell.angle_beta   90.00
_cell.angle_gamma   90.00
#
_symmetry.space_group_name_H-M   'P 1'
#
loop_
_entity.id
_entity.type
_entity.pdbx_description
1 polymer ?
#
loop_
_entity_poly.entity_id
_entity_poly.type
_entity_poly.pdbx_seq_one_letter_code
_entity_poly.pdbx_strand_id
1 'polypeptide(L)'
;MADDVDWYEAVQGGELMQGDLLTACPVTRVLGFEQWPVPAGQPVQVEVYLEDLVILSQSCDLANDKIQDVILAQVLDWQVACAELVKQGNLFAHSKQFRRALIAGNIPSLSLFHKRDEPPALGWSVVDFHRIFVLPKSVIGTCLACL
;
A
#
# COMPACT_ATOMS: atom_id res chain seq x y z
N MET A 1 3.77 24.01 -19.88
CA MET A 1 3.70 22.57 -20.16
C MET A 1 4.48 21.94 -19.04
N ALA A 2 3.80 21.51 -17.98
CA ALA A 2 4.43 20.74 -16.93
C ALA A 2 4.38 19.30 -17.45
N ASP A 3 5.55 18.75 -17.74
CA ASP A 3 5.66 17.34 -18.11
C ASP A 3 5.00 16.52 -17.00
N ASP A 4 3.96 15.78 -17.37
CA ASP A 4 3.25 14.82 -16.54
C ASP A 4 4.20 13.63 -16.37
N VAL A 5 5.25 13.82 -15.55
CA VAL A 5 6.22 12.77 -15.27
C VAL A 5 5.51 11.82 -14.32
N ASP A 6 4.97 10.74 -14.87
CA ASP A 6 4.55 9.59 -14.08
C ASP A 6 5.72 9.18 -13.20
N TRP A 7 5.48 9.21 -11.90
CA TRP A 7 6.51 9.03 -10.88
C TRP A 7 6.85 7.56 -10.63
N TYR A 8 6.17 6.66 -11.35
CA TYR A 8 6.35 5.21 -11.33
C TYR A 8 6.45 4.69 -12.77
N GLU A 9 7.16 3.59 -12.94
CA GLU A 9 7.33 2.91 -14.23
C GLU A 9 6.98 1.43 -14.08
N ALA A 10 6.83 0.72 -15.20
CA ALA A 10 6.70 -0.73 -15.15
C ALA A 10 8.08 -1.34 -15.24
N VAL A 11 8.38 -2.23 -14.30
CA VAL A 11 9.69 -2.87 -14.22
C VAL A 11 9.54 -4.35 -14.57
N GLN A 12 10.54 -4.88 -15.28
CA GLN A 12 10.65 -6.32 -15.55
C GLN A 12 11.87 -6.86 -14.80
N GLY A 13 11.66 -7.84 -13.94
CA GLY A 13 12.71 -8.40 -13.09
C GLY A 13 12.15 -9.20 -11.91
N GLY A 14 13.03 -9.72 -11.06
CA GLY A 14 12.66 -10.50 -9.87
C GLY A 14 13.24 -9.99 -8.55
N GLU A 15 13.98 -8.88 -8.56
CA GLU A 15 14.47 -8.26 -7.34
C GLU A 15 13.46 -7.23 -6.83
N LEU A 16 13.09 -7.35 -5.55
CA LEU A 16 12.16 -6.44 -4.89
C LEU A 16 12.85 -5.09 -4.61
N MET A 17 12.19 -4.01 -5.01
CA MET A 17 12.66 -2.64 -4.87
C MET A 17 11.66 -1.80 -4.08
N GLN A 18 12.16 -0.73 -3.46
CA GLN A 18 11.30 0.29 -2.87
C GLN A 18 10.42 0.91 -3.95
N GLY A 19 9.12 1.04 -3.65
CA GLY A 19 8.13 1.56 -4.59
C GLY A 19 7.43 0.50 -5.43
N ASP A 20 7.89 -0.76 -5.40
CA ASP A 20 7.20 -1.84 -6.11
C ASP A 20 5.78 -2.04 -5.56
N LEU A 21 4.84 -2.27 -6.48
CA LEU A 21 3.44 -2.57 -6.18
C LEU A 21 3.24 -4.09 -6.13
N LEU A 22 2.76 -4.57 -5.00
CA LEU A 22 2.34 -5.95 -4.78
C LEU A 22 0.81 -6.01 -4.82
N THR A 23 0.25 -6.62 -5.86
CA THR A 23 -1.21 -6.80 -5.94
C THR A 23 -1.66 -8.06 -5.23
N ALA A 24 -2.83 -8.01 -4.60
CA ALA A 24 -3.45 -9.15 -3.92
C ALA A 24 -2.49 -9.87 -2.95
N CYS A 25 -1.71 -9.10 -2.20
CA CYS A 25 -0.74 -9.61 -1.24
C CYS A 25 -1.45 -10.14 0.02
N PRO A 26 -1.18 -11.38 0.47
CA PRO A 26 -1.79 -11.92 1.67
C PRO A 26 -1.23 -11.24 2.92
N VAL A 27 -2.11 -10.64 3.70
CA VAL A 27 -1.81 -10.00 4.99
C VAL A 27 -2.64 -10.61 6.09
N THR A 28 -2.12 -10.53 7.32
CA THR A 28 -2.79 -11.05 8.51
C THR A 28 -3.33 -9.93 9.39
N ARG A 29 -4.51 -10.11 9.97
CA ARG A 29 -5.03 -9.28 11.06
C ARG A 29 -5.27 -10.15 12.27
N VAL A 30 -4.71 -9.74 13.41
CA VAL A 30 -5.02 -10.35 14.69
C VAL A 30 -6.37 -9.84 15.17
N LEU A 31 -7.30 -10.75 15.44
CA LEU A 31 -8.64 -10.44 15.93
C LEU A 31 -8.67 -10.43 17.46
N GLY A 32 -9.50 -9.56 18.05
CA GLY A 32 -9.63 -9.47 19.51
C GLY A 32 -8.43 -8.80 20.20
N PHE A 33 -7.58 -8.12 19.43
CA PHE A 33 -6.40 -7.41 19.93
C PHE A 33 -6.67 -5.91 20.13
N GLU A 34 -7.94 -5.50 20.30
CA GLU A 34 -8.30 -4.08 20.49
C GLU A 34 -8.02 -3.59 21.93
N GLN A 35 -7.70 -4.48 22.87
CA GLN A 35 -7.52 -4.17 24.28
C GLN A 35 -6.23 -4.78 24.84
N TRP A 36 -5.55 -4.01 25.69
CA TRP A 36 -4.36 -4.45 26.43
C TRP A 36 -4.66 -4.48 27.94
N PRO A 37 -4.23 -5.50 28.70
CA PRO A 37 -3.46 -6.67 28.28
C PRO A 37 -4.30 -7.72 27.56
N VAL A 38 -3.66 -8.50 26.70
CA VAL A 38 -4.29 -9.64 26.02
C VAL A 38 -4.63 -10.71 27.08
N PRO A 39 -5.88 -11.18 27.15
CA PRO A 39 -6.26 -12.23 28.09
C PRO A 39 -5.43 -13.51 27.89
N ALA A 40 -4.79 -13.97 28.96
CA ALA A 40 -4.00 -15.21 28.92
C ALA A 40 -4.91 -16.43 28.70
N GLY A 41 -4.41 -17.42 27.96
CA GLY A 41 -5.08 -18.73 27.78
C GLY A 41 -6.15 -18.78 26.69
N GLN A 42 -6.41 -17.68 25.99
CA GLN A 42 -7.24 -17.69 24.77
C GLN A 42 -6.35 -17.83 23.53
N PRO A 43 -6.68 -18.71 22.57
CA PRO A 43 -5.96 -18.79 21.31
C PRO A 43 -6.11 -17.47 20.55
N VAL A 44 -5.00 -16.95 20.04
CA VAL A 44 -5.00 -15.78 19.16
C VAL A 44 -5.71 -16.15 17.86
N GLN A 45 -6.76 -15.41 17.52
CA GLN A 45 -7.43 -15.55 16.24
C GLN A 45 -6.77 -14.65 15.20
N VAL A 46 -6.48 -15.21 14.03
CA VAL A 46 -5.86 -14.49 12.92
C VAL A 46 -6.72 -14.68 11.67
N GLU A 47 -6.99 -13.58 10.98
CA GLU A 47 -7.64 -13.57 9.67
C GLU A 47 -6.60 -13.26 8.60
N VAL A 48 -6.66 -13.98 7.47
CA VAL A 48 -5.86 -13.71 6.27
C VAL A 48 -6.76 -13.06 5.22
N TYR A 49 -6.31 -11.96 4.65
CA TYR A 49 -7.02 -11.23 3.59
C TYR A 49 -6.01 -10.69 2.58
N LEU A 50 -6.49 -10.28 1.41
CA LEU A 50 -5.65 -9.79 0.32
C LEU A 50 -5.71 -8.26 0.27
N GLU A 51 -4.55 -7.63 0.09
CA GLU A 51 -4.41 -6.18 -0.03
C GLU A 51 -3.43 -5.83 -1.15
N ASP A 52 -3.67 -4.72 -1.83
CA ASP A 52 -2.67 -4.13 -2.71
C ASP A 52 -1.73 -3.26 -1.86
N LEU A 53 -0.41 -3.44 -2.03
CA LEU A 53 0.59 -2.87 -1.14
C LEU A 53 1.77 -2.27 -1.92
N VAL A 54 2.33 -1.17 -1.43
CA VAL A 54 3.58 -0.61 -1.96
C VAL A 54 4.73 -0.82 -0.97
N ILE A 55 5.90 -1.19 -1.46
CA ILE A 55 7.10 -1.39 -0.64
C ILE A 55 7.68 -0.04 -0.17
N LEU A 56 7.84 0.11 1.14
CA LEU A 56 8.45 1.30 1.77
C LEU A 56 9.89 1.06 2.21
N SER A 57 10.27 -0.19 2.50
CA SER A 57 11.66 -0.52 2.86
C SER A 57 12.63 -0.12 1.75
N GLN A 58 13.80 0.40 2.13
CA GLN A 58 14.80 0.87 1.17
C GLN A 58 15.36 -0.28 0.32
N SER A 59 15.51 -0.04 -0.99
CA SER A 59 16.06 -1.03 -1.93
C SER A 59 17.44 -1.54 -1.54
N CYS A 60 18.28 -0.67 -0.95
CA CYS A 60 19.62 -1.06 -0.50
C CYS A 60 19.58 -2.05 0.68
N ASP A 61 18.54 -2.02 1.51
CA ASP A 61 18.35 -2.96 2.60
C ASP A 61 17.72 -4.27 2.10
N LEU A 62 16.83 -4.17 1.11
CA LEU A 62 16.24 -5.32 0.42
C LEU A 62 17.30 -6.13 -0.32
N ALA A 63 18.13 -5.50 -1.16
CA ALA A 63 19.12 -6.19 -1.99
C ALA A 63 20.26 -6.85 -1.20
N ASN A 64 20.62 -6.30 -0.04
CA ASN A 64 21.73 -6.80 0.78
C ASN A 64 21.31 -7.76 1.90
N ASP A 65 20.07 -8.25 1.88
CA ASP A 65 19.50 -9.14 2.92
C ASP A 65 19.68 -8.61 4.35
N LYS A 66 19.69 -7.28 4.52
CA LYS A 66 19.90 -6.63 5.82
C LYS A 66 18.66 -6.68 6.71
N ILE A 67 17.50 -6.90 6.10
CA ILE A 67 16.20 -6.93 6.77
C ILE A 67 15.49 -8.26 6.50
N GLN A 68 14.87 -8.79 7.54
CA GLN A 68 14.03 -9.99 7.44
C GLN A 68 12.57 -9.62 7.16
N ASP A 69 12.17 -8.43 7.60
CA ASP A 69 10.82 -7.91 7.50
C ASP A 69 10.79 -6.69 6.59
N VAL A 70 9.77 -6.63 5.73
CA VAL A 70 9.57 -5.56 4.75
C VAL A 70 8.39 -4.72 5.18
N ILE A 71 8.59 -3.41 5.20
CA ILE A 71 7.57 -2.41 5.53
C ILE A 71 6.82 -2.04 4.25
N LEU A 72 5.50 -2.05 4.33
CA LEU A 72 4.59 -1.85 3.22
C LEU A 72 3.50 -0.85 3.61
N ALA A 73 2.94 -0.11 2.65
CA ALA A 73 1.75 0.72 2.84
C ALA A 73 0.59 0.23 1.97
N GLN A 74 -0.64 0.47 2.42
CA GLN A 74 -1.83 0.11 1.66
C GLN A 74 -1.94 0.93 0.37
N VAL A 75 -2.39 0.28 -0.70
CA VAL A 75 -2.81 0.93 -1.94
C VAL A 75 -4.29 0.65 -2.14
N LEU A 76 -5.07 1.70 -2.34
CA LEU A 76 -6.52 1.61 -2.52
C LEU A 76 -6.90 2.17 -3.88
N ASP A 77 -7.80 1.51 -4.60
CA ASP A 77 -8.51 2.12 -5.73
C ASP A 77 -9.13 3.46 -5.29
N TRP A 78 -9.10 4.44 -6.19
CA TRP A 78 -9.58 5.80 -5.93
C TRP A 78 -10.99 5.84 -5.31
N GLN A 79 -11.93 5.04 -5.80
CA GLN A 79 -13.30 5.04 -5.27
C GLN A 79 -13.34 4.47 -3.85
N VAL A 80 -12.58 3.41 -3.59
CA VAL A 80 -12.46 2.80 -2.26
C VAL A 80 -11.80 3.77 -1.29
N ALA A 81 -10.69 4.40 -1.68
CA ALA A 81 -9.99 5.40 -0.88
C ALA A 81 -10.90 6.57 -0.49
N CYS A 82 -11.64 7.13 -1.46
CA CYS A 82 -12.60 8.20 -1.16
C CYS A 82 -13.70 7.73 -0.20
N ALA A 83 -14.25 6.53 -0.38
CA ALA A 83 -15.29 5.99 0.48
C ALA A 83 -14.81 5.79 1.93
N GLU A 84 -13.60 5.27 2.12
CA GLU A 84 -13.00 5.10 3.46
C GLU A 84 -12.72 6.44 4.13
N LEU A 85 -12.19 7.42 3.40
CA LEU A 85 -11.97 8.78 3.91
C LEU A 85 -13.27 9.47 4.32
N VAL A 86 -14.37 9.26 3.57
CA VAL A 86 -15.69 9.77 3.95
C VAL A 86 -16.18 9.12 5.23
N LYS A 87 -16.02 7.81 5.40
CA LYS A 87 -16.35 7.11 6.67
C LYS A 87 -15.55 7.65 7.86
N GLN A 88 -14.32 8.10 7.61
CA GLN A 88 -13.46 8.74 8.62
C GLN A 88 -13.77 10.23 8.84
N GLY A 89 -14.79 10.78 8.16
CA GLY A 89 -15.27 12.15 8.36
C GLY A 89 -14.79 13.18 7.33
N ASN A 90 -13.97 12.79 6.35
CA ASN A 90 -13.57 13.67 5.26
C ASN A 90 -14.62 13.68 4.14
N LEU A 91 -15.66 14.50 4.34
CA LEU A 91 -16.79 14.63 3.40
C LEU A 91 -16.39 15.17 2.00
N PHE A 92 -15.18 15.72 1.86
CA PHE A 92 -14.70 16.32 0.62
C PHE A 92 -13.80 15.40 -0.20
N ALA A 93 -13.63 14.13 0.19
CA ALA A 93 -12.72 13.19 -0.48
C ALA A 93 -13.05 13.00 -1.98
N HIS A 94 -14.32 13.11 -2.38
CA HIS A 94 -14.73 13.02 -3.80
C HIS A 94 -14.54 14.34 -4.58
N SER A 95 -14.14 15.43 -3.94
CA SER A 95 -14.07 16.74 -4.58
C SER A 95 -12.89 16.85 -5.55
N LYS A 96 -13.06 17.64 -6.61
CA LYS A 96 -11.95 17.99 -7.52
C LYS A 96 -10.82 18.71 -6.80
N GLN A 97 -11.14 19.49 -5.77
CA GLN A 97 -10.15 20.19 -4.95
C GLN A 97 -9.28 19.19 -4.17
N PHE A 98 -9.89 18.17 -3.56
CA PHE A 98 -9.17 17.12 -2.86
C PHE A 98 -8.23 16.36 -3.79
N ARG A 99 -8.70 15.97 -4.98
CA ARG A 99 -7.85 15.33 -5.98
C ARG A 99 -6.67 16.21 -6.41
N ARG A 100 -6.88 17.51 -6.61
CA ARG A 100 -5.80 18.46 -6.93
C ARG A 100 -4.79 18.59 -5.78
N ALA A 101 -5.26 18.57 -4.53
CA ALA A 101 -4.37 18.59 -3.37
C ALA A 101 -3.52 17.32 -3.29
N LEU A 102 -4.07 16.15 -3.62
CA LEU A 102 -3.30 14.90 -3.71
C LEU A 102 -2.25 14.93 -4.82
N ILE A 103 -2.61 15.39 -6.03
CA ILE A 103 -1.66 15.56 -7.14
C ILE A 103 -0.51 16.49 -6.73
N ALA A 104 -0.82 17.56 -5.98
CA ALA A 104 0.17 18.50 -5.50
C ALA A 104 0.98 18.00 -4.28
N GLY A 105 0.73 16.80 -3.77
CA GLY A 105 1.39 16.26 -2.56
C GLY A 105 1.03 17.02 -1.27
N ASN A 106 -0.07 17.77 -1.26
CA ASN A 106 -0.46 18.64 -0.14
C ASN A 106 -1.27 17.93 0.94
N ILE A 107 -1.56 16.64 0.79
CA ILE A 107 -2.28 15.86 1.79
C ILE A 107 -1.28 14.94 2.49
N PRO A 108 -0.93 15.22 3.75
CA PRO A 108 -0.05 14.35 4.51
C PRO A 108 -0.62 12.93 4.57
N SER A 109 0.28 11.95 4.61
CA SER A 109 -0.07 10.53 4.76
C SER A 109 -0.88 9.93 3.61
N LEU A 110 -1.10 10.65 2.50
CA LEU A 110 -1.69 10.11 1.28
C LEU A 110 -0.82 10.46 0.06
N SER A 111 -0.77 9.58 -0.93
CA SER A 111 -0.12 9.87 -2.22
C SER A 111 -0.90 9.25 -3.38
N LEU A 112 -0.94 9.93 -4.53
CA LEU A 112 -1.75 9.51 -5.66
C LEU A 112 -0.90 8.74 -6.67
N PHE A 113 -1.18 7.45 -6.83
CA PHE A 113 -0.74 6.67 -7.99
C PHE A 113 -1.55 7.13 -9.20
N HIS A 114 -0.87 7.55 -10.27
CA HIS A 114 -1.58 7.91 -11.49
C HIS A 114 -2.20 6.68 -12.15
N LYS A 115 -3.16 6.92 -13.03
CA LYS A 115 -3.72 5.84 -13.85
C LYS A 115 -2.74 5.53 -14.98
N ARG A 116 -2.54 4.23 -15.22
CA ARG A 116 -1.81 3.72 -16.38
C ARG A 116 -2.71 2.80 -17.19
N ASP A 117 -2.88 3.11 -18.47
CA ASP A 117 -3.68 2.28 -19.38
C ASP A 117 -2.87 1.16 -20.06
N GLU A 118 -1.54 1.25 -20.03
CA GLU A 118 -0.64 0.24 -20.61
C GLU A 118 -0.31 -0.87 -19.60
N PRO A 119 -0.21 -2.14 -20.02
CA PRO A 119 0.22 -3.24 -19.15
C PRO A 119 1.57 -2.94 -18.47
N PRO A 120 1.70 -3.23 -17.16
CA PRO A 120 0.63 -3.50 -16.20
C PRO A 120 -0.38 -2.34 -16.05
N ALA A 121 -1.65 -2.60 -16.34
CA ALA A 121 -2.68 -1.57 -16.25
C ALA A 121 -2.99 -1.28 -14.77
N LEU A 122 -3.12 0.00 -14.45
CA LEU A 122 -3.39 0.47 -13.09
C LEU A 122 -4.44 1.57 -13.11
N GLY A 123 -5.46 1.44 -12.27
CA GLY A 123 -6.45 2.49 -12.04
C GLY A 123 -5.85 3.72 -11.35
N TRP A 124 -6.65 4.77 -11.19
CA TRP A 124 -6.26 5.81 -10.21
C TRP A 124 -6.30 5.17 -8.82
N SER A 125 -5.20 5.27 -8.08
CA SER A 125 -5.08 4.65 -6.76
C SER A 125 -4.43 5.61 -5.76
N VAL A 126 -4.64 5.36 -4.48
CA VAL A 126 -4.08 6.15 -3.38
C VAL A 126 -3.27 5.25 -2.48
N VAL A 127 -2.01 5.63 -2.23
CA VAL A 127 -1.22 5.06 -1.14
C VAL A 127 -1.69 5.69 0.16
N ASP A 128 -2.08 4.86 1.11
CA ASP A 128 -2.48 5.29 2.45
C ASP A 128 -1.39 4.91 3.47
N PHE A 129 -0.63 5.90 3.93
CA PHE A 129 0.44 5.71 4.92
C PHE A 129 -0.07 5.59 6.36
N HIS A 130 -1.39 5.70 6.61
CA HIS A 130 -1.96 5.41 7.94
C HIS A 130 -2.02 3.90 8.21
N ARG A 131 -2.02 3.08 7.16
CA ARG A 131 -2.06 1.61 7.27
C ARG A 131 -0.76 1.01 6.78
N ILE A 132 0.07 0.64 7.75
CA ILE A 132 1.35 -0.02 7.53
C ILE A 132 1.21 -1.51 7.76
N PHE A 133 1.82 -2.28 6.86
CA PHE A 133 1.97 -3.71 6.99
C PHE A 133 3.45 -4.05 7.11
N VAL A 134 3.71 -5.14 7.81
CA VAL A 134 5.04 -5.73 7.92
C VAL A 134 4.90 -7.19 7.57
N LEU A 135 5.61 -7.63 6.54
CA LEU A 135 5.62 -9.02 6.10
C LEU A 135 7.05 -9.54 6.03
N PRO A 136 7.27 -10.82 6.35
CA PRO A 136 8.57 -11.44 6.14
C PRO A 136 8.95 -11.40 4.65
N LYS A 137 10.20 -11.03 4.35
CA LYS A 137 10.74 -10.99 2.98
C LYS A 137 10.51 -12.32 2.24
N SER A 138 10.58 -13.45 2.94
CA SER A 138 10.34 -14.78 2.40
C SER A 138 8.92 -15.00 1.88
N VAL A 139 7.92 -14.30 2.41
CA VAL A 139 6.51 -14.38 1.96
C VAL A 139 6.30 -13.54 0.70
N ILE A 140 6.97 -12.39 0.62
CA ILE A 140 6.82 -11.48 -0.52
C ILE A 140 7.45 -12.05 -1.79
N GLY A 141 8.62 -12.71 -1.69
CA GLY A 141 9.27 -13.34 -2.84
C GLY A 141 8.42 -14.41 -3.52
N THR A 142 7.48 -15.04 -2.80
CA THR A 142 6.50 -16.00 -3.37
C THR A 142 5.24 -15.34 -3.92
N CYS A 143 5.02 -14.05 -3.63
CA CYS A 143 3.83 -13.30 -4.01
C CYS A 143 3.95 -12.65 -5.40
N LEU A 144 5.08 -12.86 -6.11
CA LEU A 144 5.41 -12.26 -7.40
C LEU A 144 4.49 -12.74 -8.54
N ALA A 145 3.25 -12.24 -8.56
CA ALA A 145 2.62 -11.78 -9.77
C ALA A 145 2.89 -10.26 -9.85
N CYS A 146 4.15 -9.88 -10.08
CA CYS A 146 4.52 -8.47 -10.20
C CYS A 146 3.93 -7.89 -11.48
N LEU A 147 3.30 -6.73 -11.31
CA LEU A 147 2.95 -5.79 -12.35
C LEU A 147 4.08 -4.77 -12.46
#